data_AF-A0A3Q7HH75-F1
#
_entry.id   AF-A0A3Q7HH75-F1
#
_cell.length_a   1.000
_cell.length_b   1.000
_cell.length_c   1.000
_cell.angle_alpha   90.00
_cell.angle_beta   90.00
_cell.angle_gamma   90.00
#
_symmetry.space_group_name_H-M   'P 1'
#
loop_
_entity.id
_entity.type
_entity.pdbx_description
1 polymer ?
#
loop_
_entity_poly.entity_id
_entity_poly.type
_entity_poly.pdbx_seq_one_letter_code
_entity_poly.pdbx_strand_id
1 'polypeptide(L)'
;MGKAGRDWGQIYSIYGVDDWQTPMFLLIHAIFFSVLSVIFLVYFEPICYFFHHFLPGPSSARFAAGFTGSVTALSAVCLFYAAGNIFYSSVSLHWEMAQRMVNAVGDWSSVKHALDLGCGRGILLNAVALQLKKSGSSGRVVGLHPTPNCSLSTLRTAGIEGVQEYVTCRSGDPRKLPFSDNYFDVVEGVG
;
A
#
# COMPACT_ATOMS: atom_id res chain seq x y z
N MET A 1 -3.84 -29.97 7.63
CA MET A 1 -4.73 -29.05 8.38
C MET A 1 -4.60 -27.65 7.79
N GLY A 2 -5.73 -26.95 7.66
CA GLY A 2 -6.02 -26.01 6.58
C GLY A 2 -5.08 -24.82 6.40
N LYS A 3 -4.76 -24.51 5.13
CA LYS A 3 -4.38 -23.16 4.71
C LYS A 3 -5.57 -22.25 5.02
N ALA A 4 -5.59 -21.65 6.20
CA ALA A 4 -6.40 -20.47 6.44
C ALA A 4 -5.85 -19.41 5.49
N GLY A 5 -6.50 -19.27 4.33
CA GLY A 5 -6.29 -18.13 3.46
C GLY A 5 -6.55 -16.91 4.33
N ARG A 6 -5.48 -16.18 4.64
CA ARG A 6 -5.54 -15.00 5.49
C ARG A 6 -6.62 -14.08 4.93
N ASP A 7 -7.52 -13.63 5.81
CA ASP A 7 -8.63 -12.79 5.39
C ASP A 7 -8.08 -11.52 4.73
N TRP A 8 -8.53 -11.24 3.50
CA TRP A 8 -8.09 -10.08 2.75
C TRP A 8 -8.41 -8.79 3.51
N GLY A 9 -9.49 -8.75 4.29
CA GLY A 9 -9.81 -7.63 5.18
C GLY A 9 -8.72 -7.37 6.22
N GLN A 10 -8.16 -8.44 6.80
CA GLN A 10 -7.05 -8.34 7.74
C GLN A 10 -5.78 -7.81 7.07
N ILE A 11 -5.45 -8.32 5.88
CA ILE A 11 -4.30 -7.82 5.08
C ILE A 11 -4.48 -6.34 4.76
N TYR A 12 -5.63 -5.92 4.27
CA TYR A 12 -5.88 -4.50 3.98
C TYR A 12 -5.81 -3.62 5.23
N SER A 13 -6.19 -4.12 6.41
CA SER A 13 -6.10 -3.33 7.65
C SER A 13 -4.66 -3.08 8.13
N ILE A 14 -3.72 -3.94 7.72
CA ILE A 14 -2.31 -3.88 8.14
C ILE A 14 -1.43 -3.24 7.04
N TYR A 15 -1.66 -3.62 5.78
CA TYR A 15 -0.87 -3.23 4.60
C TYR A 15 -1.55 -2.17 3.74
N GLY A 16 -2.76 -1.74 4.10
CA GLY A 16 -3.57 -0.83 3.29
C GLY A 16 -2.88 0.51 3.01
N VAL A 17 -3.37 1.23 2.00
CA VAL A 17 -2.84 2.54 1.58
C VAL A 17 -2.94 3.55 2.74
N ASP A 18 -1.85 4.26 3.05
CA ASP A 18 -1.83 5.33 4.06
C ASP A 18 -2.76 6.47 3.71
N ASP A 19 -2.72 6.90 2.46
CA ASP A 19 -3.58 7.91 1.92
C ASP A 19 -4.66 7.27 1.04
N TRP A 20 -5.82 6.98 1.63
CA TRP A 20 -6.98 6.48 0.90
C TRP A 20 -7.60 7.55 -0.02
N GLN A 21 -7.28 8.83 0.18
CA GLN A 21 -7.86 9.92 -0.60
C GLN A 21 -7.37 9.88 -2.04
N THR A 22 -6.07 9.65 -2.24
CA THR A 22 -5.45 9.57 -3.58
C THR A 22 -6.05 8.47 -4.48
N PRO A 23 -6.09 7.17 -4.09
CA PRO A 23 -6.67 6.13 -4.94
C PRO A 23 -8.18 6.30 -5.12
N MET A 24 -8.91 6.81 -4.12
CA MET A 24 -10.33 7.15 -4.26
C MET A 24 -10.55 8.27 -5.26
N PHE A 25 -9.76 9.34 -5.17
CA PHE A 25 -9.81 10.46 -6.11
C PHE A 25 -9.56 9.98 -7.54
N LEU A 26 -8.53 9.15 -7.75
CA LEU A 26 -8.22 8.58 -9.06
C LEU A 26 -9.36 7.70 -9.59
N LEU A 27 -9.96 6.85 -8.76
CA LEU A 27 -11.08 6.01 -9.17
C LEU A 27 -12.33 6.80 -9.53
N ILE A 28 -12.69 7.82 -8.72
CA ILE A 28 -13.83 8.69 -9.00
C ILE A 28 -13.62 9.41 -10.34
N HIS A 29 -12.43 9.93 -10.59
CA HIS A 29 -12.10 10.59 -11.87
C HIS A 29 -12.10 9.58 -13.02
N ALA A 30 -11.56 8.38 -12.83
CA ALA A 30 -11.59 7.34 -13.86
C ALA A 30 -13.02 6.97 -14.28
N ILE A 31 -13.94 6.82 -13.30
CA ILE A 31 -15.35 6.58 -13.55
C ILE A 31 -15.98 7.77 -14.28
N PHE A 32 -15.73 9.00 -13.83
CA PHE A 32 -16.24 10.20 -14.47
C PHE A 32 -15.79 10.31 -15.94
N PHE A 33 -14.49 10.16 -16.22
CA PHE A 33 -13.96 10.18 -17.59
C PHE A 33 -14.49 9.03 -18.43
N SER A 34 -14.68 7.83 -17.84
CA SER A 34 -15.28 6.70 -18.55
C SER A 34 -16.73 6.98 -18.94
N VAL A 35 -17.54 7.52 -18.03
CA VAL A 35 -18.94 7.90 -18.31
C VAL A 35 -18.98 9.00 -19.37
N LEU A 36 -18.13 10.01 -19.23
CA LEU A 36 -18.02 11.10 -20.21
C LEU A 36 -17.64 10.58 -21.59
N SER A 37 -16.69 9.63 -21.68
CA SER A 37 -16.31 8.99 -22.94
C SER A 37 -17.48 8.24 -23.59
N VAL A 38 -18.31 7.54 -22.79
CA VAL A 38 -19.51 6.87 -23.30
C VAL A 38 -20.55 7.88 -23.80
N ILE A 39 -20.73 8.99 -23.07
CA ILE A 39 -21.59 10.10 -23.51
C ILE A 39 -21.08 10.68 -24.84
N PHE A 40 -19.78 10.88 -25.01
CA PHE A 40 -19.18 11.33 -26.27
C PHE A 40 -19.47 10.38 -27.44
N LEU A 41 -19.49 9.07 -27.19
CA LEU A 41 -19.83 8.07 -28.21
C LEU A 41 -21.32 8.06 -28.53
N VAL A 42 -22.19 8.08 -27.52
CA VAL A 42 -23.66 8.02 -27.70
C VAL A 42 -24.21 9.30 -28.32
N TYR A 43 -23.69 10.46 -27.92
CA TYR A 43 -24.14 11.77 -28.37
C TYR A 43 -23.20 12.40 -29.40
N PHE A 44 -22.45 11.58 -30.15
CA PHE A 44 -21.42 12.05 -31.08
C PHE A 44 -21.94 13.08 -32.08
N GLU A 45 -23.09 12.81 -32.72
CA GLU A 45 -23.68 13.72 -33.70
C GLU A 45 -24.12 15.06 -33.07
N PRO A 46 -24.92 15.10 -31.97
CA PRO A 46 -25.21 16.33 -31.23
C PRO A 46 -23.97 17.13 -30.80
N ILE A 47 -22.91 16.44 -30.37
CA ILE A 47 -21.65 17.06 -29.96
C ILE A 47 -20.94 17.68 -31.17
N CYS A 48 -20.94 17.03 -32.33
CA CYS A 48 -20.40 17.61 -33.56
C CYS A 48 -21.14 18.91 -33.94
N TYR A 49 -22.47 18.95 -33.79
CA TYR A 49 -23.24 20.18 -33.99
C TYR A 49 -22.85 21.30 -33.02
N PHE A 50 -22.57 20.97 -31.76
CA PHE A 50 -22.05 21.94 -30.81
C PHE A 50 -20.68 22.49 -31.26
N PHE A 51 -19.78 21.64 -31.72
CA PHE A 51 -18.46 22.07 -32.23
C PHE A 51 -18.54 22.89 -33.53
N HIS A 52 -19.55 22.70 -34.39
CA HIS A 52 -19.77 23.57 -35.56
C HIS A 52 -19.95 25.04 -35.19
N HIS A 53 -20.43 25.35 -33.98
CA HIS A 53 -20.57 26.74 -33.55
C HIS A 53 -19.21 27.44 -33.37
N PHE A 54 -18.15 26.67 -33.12
CA PHE A 54 -16.81 27.18 -32.83
C PHE A 54 -15.80 26.93 -33.95
N LEU A 55 -15.99 25.89 -34.78
CA LEU A 55 -15.04 25.47 -35.80
C LEU A 55 -15.63 25.55 -37.21
N PRO A 56 -14.88 26.08 -38.19
CA PRO A 56 -15.35 26.21 -39.56
C PRO A 56 -15.29 24.86 -40.29
N GLY A 57 -16.46 24.30 -40.58
CA GLY A 57 -16.62 23.15 -41.47
C GLY A 57 -16.90 21.82 -40.75
N PRO A 58 -17.60 20.88 -41.43
CA PRO A 58 -18.06 19.65 -40.80
C PRO A 58 -16.95 18.66 -40.46
N SER A 59 -15.89 18.63 -41.27
CA SER A 59 -14.75 17.75 -41.03
C SER A 59 -13.96 18.12 -39.77
N SER A 60 -13.76 19.41 -39.51
CA SER A 60 -13.03 19.88 -38.32
C SER A 60 -13.80 19.65 -37.02
N ALA A 61 -15.12 19.82 -37.03
CA ALA A 61 -15.94 19.57 -35.84
C ALA A 61 -16.00 18.09 -35.48
N ARG A 62 -16.13 17.19 -36.48
CA ARG A 62 -16.06 15.74 -36.27
C ARG A 62 -14.70 15.30 -35.76
N PHE A 63 -13.63 15.87 -36.30
CA PHE A 63 -12.27 15.61 -35.82
C PHE A 63 -12.08 16.07 -34.37
N ALA A 64 -12.49 17.29 -34.04
CA ALA A 64 -12.39 17.82 -32.68
C ALA A 64 -13.18 16.98 -31.67
N ALA A 65 -14.42 16.61 -31.98
CA ALA A 65 -15.24 15.75 -31.13
C ALA A 65 -14.65 14.34 -30.96
N GLY A 66 -14.12 13.75 -32.03
CA GLY A 66 -13.45 12.44 -31.96
C GLY A 66 -12.15 12.49 -31.17
N PHE A 67 -11.36 13.55 -31.33
CA PHE A 67 -10.12 13.76 -30.60
C PHE A 67 -10.38 13.96 -29.10
N THR A 68 -11.33 14.81 -28.73
CA THR A 68 -11.69 15.03 -27.31
C THR A 68 -12.26 13.76 -26.67
N GLY A 69 -13.13 13.02 -27.37
CA GLY A 69 -13.61 11.72 -26.92
C GLY A 69 -12.47 10.70 -26.72
N SER A 70 -11.52 10.63 -27.65
CA SER A 70 -10.37 9.71 -27.58
C SER A 70 -9.43 10.06 -26.42
N VAL A 71 -9.13 11.35 -26.21
CA VAL A 71 -8.33 11.82 -25.08
C VAL A 71 -9.02 11.47 -23.76
N THR A 72 -10.33 11.71 -23.66
CA THR A 72 -11.16 11.37 -22.49
C THR A 72 -11.09 9.86 -22.17
N ALA A 73 -11.22 9.01 -23.19
CA ALA A 73 -11.11 7.56 -23.06
C ALA A 73 -9.72 7.12 -22.57
N LEU A 74 -8.66 7.64 -23.20
CA LEU A 74 -7.28 7.33 -22.83
C LEU A 74 -6.96 7.77 -21.40
N SER A 75 -7.41 8.96 -21.01
CA SER A 75 -7.27 9.45 -19.63
C SER A 75 -7.96 8.53 -18.62
N ALA A 76 -9.16 8.01 -18.92
CA ALA A 76 -9.83 7.05 -18.06
C ALA A 76 -8.99 5.78 -17.84
N VAL A 77 -8.42 5.21 -18.91
CA VAL A 77 -7.56 4.02 -18.84
C VAL A 77 -6.31 4.30 -17.99
N CYS A 78 -5.64 5.43 -18.20
CA CYS A 78 -4.47 5.82 -17.43
C CYS A 78 -4.79 5.98 -15.93
N LEU A 79 -5.94 6.57 -15.60
CA LEU A 79 -6.36 6.74 -14.20
C LEU A 79 -6.71 5.41 -13.53
N PHE A 80 -7.38 4.49 -14.23
CA PHE A 80 -7.61 3.13 -13.71
C PHE A 80 -6.30 2.38 -13.49
N TYR A 81 -5.36 2.48 -14.43
CA TYR A 81 -4.04 1.87 -14.29
C TYR A 81 -3.27 2.45 -13.10
N ALA A 82 -3.26 3.78 -12.94
CA ALA A 82 -2.61 4.45 -11.82
C ALA A 82 -3.22 4.03 -10.47
N ALA A 83 -4.55 4.01 -10.37
CA ALA A 83 -5.23 3.54 -9.17
C ALA A 83 -4.89 2.08 -8.85
N GLY A 84 -4.98 1.19 -9.85
CA GLY A 84 -4.63 -0.22 -9.70
C GLY A 84 -3.16 -0.43 -9.28
N ASN A 85 -2.24 0.34 -9.85
CA ASN A 85 -0.82 0.27 -9.50
C ASN A 85 -0.56 0.73 -8.06
N ILE A 86 -1.27 1.75 -7.58
CA ILE A 86 -1.19 2.18 -6.17
C ILE A 86 -1.66 1.06 -5.24
N PHE A 87 -2.79 0.40 -5.54
CA PHE A 87 -3.25 -0.73 -4.73
C PHE A 87 -2.25 -1.91 -4.74
N TYR A 88 -1.72 -2.25 -5.91
CA TYR A 88 -0.76 -3.35 -6.04
C TYR A 88 0.56 -3.07 -5.31
N SER A 89 1.12 -1.87 -5.49
CA SER A 89 2.40 -1.49 -4.87
C SER A 89 2.30 -1.30 -3.36
N SER A 90 1.23 -0.67 -2.87
CA SER A 90 1.08 -0.39 -1.44
C SER A 90 0.80 -1.62 -0.59
N VAL A 91 0.08 -2.61 -1.12
CA VAL A 91 -0.36 -3.79 -0.35
C VAL A 91 0.47 -5.02 -0.71
N SER A 92 0.39 -5.46 -1.96
CA SER A 92 0.97 -6.75 -2.38
C SER A 92 2.49 -6.72 -2.37
N LEU A 93 3.09 -5.65 -2.88
CA LEU A 93 4.54 -5.56 -2.98
C LEU A 93 5.20 -5.44 -1.60
N HIS A 94 4.65 -4.60 -0.70
CA HIS A 94 5.15 -4.49 0.67
C HIS A 94 5.08 -5.82 1.43
N TRP A 95 3.98 -6.56 1.28
CA TRP A 95 3.86 -7.90 1.87
C TRP A 95 4.91 -8.88 1.31
N GLU A 96 5.06 -8.94 -0.01
CA GLU A 96 6.07 -9.81 -0.64
C GLU A 96 7.49 -9.46 -0.22
N MET A 97 7.82 -8.16 -0.16
CA MET A 97 9.13 -7.68 0.28
C MET A 97 9.39 -8.05 1.73
N ALA A 98 8.41 -7.85 2.63
CA ALA A 98 8.53 -8.24 4.03
C ALA A 98 8.78 -9.75 4.16
N GLN A 99 8.06 -10.59 3.41
CA GLN A 99 8.30 -12.03 3.42
C GLN A 99 9.69 -12.41 2.87
N ARG A 100 10.17 -11.74 1.82
CA ARG A 100 11.52 -11.98 1.29
C ARG A 100 12.60 -11.62 2.32
N MET A 101 12.46 -10.50 3.02
CA MET A 101 13.39 -10.09 4.09
C MET A 101 13.39 -11.09 5.24
N VAL A 102 12.21 -11.48 5.72
CA VAL A 102 12.08 -12.47 6.80
C VAL A 102 12.66 -13.83 6.40
N ASN A 103 12.45 -14.27 5.17
CA ASN A 103 12.98 -15.54 4.66
C ASN A 103 14.50 -15.52 4.40
N ALA A 104 15.15 -14.35 4.41
CA ALA A 104 16.60 -14.27 4.32
C ALA A 104 17.30 -14.75 5.60
N VAL A 105 16.60 -14.72 6.73
CA VAL A 105 17.10 -15.27 8.01
C VAL A 105 16.81 -16.77 8.04
N GLY A 106 17.88 -17.56 8.17
CA GLY A 106 17.81 -19.02 8.04
C GLY A 106 17.09 -19.73 9.18
N ASP A 107 17.36 -19.35 10.43
CA ASP A 107 16.79 -20.02 11.61
C ASP A 107 16.21 -19.05 12.65
N TRP A 108 14.90 -18.86 12.56
CA TRP A 108 14.12 -18.02 13.47
C TRP A 108 13.92 -18.62 14.87
N SER A 109 14.14 -19.94 15.05
CA SER A 109 13.99 -20.57 16.37
C SER A 109 15.09 -20.14 17.35
N SER A 110 16.24 -19.72 16.83
CA SER A 110 17.40 -19.25 17.60
C SER A 110 17.32 -17.76 17.97
N VAL A 111 16.50 -16.98 17.26
CA VAL A 111 16.39 -15.52 17.43
C VAL A 111 15.67 -15.20 18.73
N LYS A 112 16.33 -14.48 19.64
CA LYS A 112 15.79 -14.02 20.93
C LYS A 112 15.39 -12.56 20.89
N HIS A 113 16.16 -11.72 20.20
CA HIS A 113 15.93 -10.28 20.12
C HIS A 113 16.08 -9.80 18.67
N ALA A 114 14.99 -9.31 18.10
CA ALA A 114 14.97 -8.61 16.81
C ALA A 114 14.71 -7.11 17.01
N LEU A 115 15.33 -6.26 16.19
CA LEU A 115 15.14 -4.80 16.19
C LEU A 115 14.65 -4.33 14.82
N ASP A 116 13.51 -3.64 14.77
CA ASP A 116 13.04 -2.91 13.59
C ASP A 116 13.28 -1.41 13.77
N LEU A 117 14.15 -0.84 12.94
CA LEU A 117 14.48 0.58 12.90
C LEU A 117 13.51 1.31 11.97
N GLY A 118 12.67 2.18 12.55
CA GLY A 118 11.70 2.96 11.79
C GLY A 118 10.38 2.23 11.57
N CYS A 119 9.88 1.54 12.60
CA CYS A 119 8.79 0.57 12.47
C CYS A 119 7.47 1.07 11.83
N GLY A 120 7.23 2.38 11.75
CA GLY A 120 6.13 2.96 10.96
C GLY A 120 4.76 2.37 11.32
N ARG A 121 4.12 1.66 10.38
CA ARG A 121 2.86 0.92 10.61
C ARG A 121 3.03 -0.47 11.23
N GLY A 122 4.26 -0.94 11.32
CA GLY A 122 4.64 -2.24 11.85
C GLY A 122 4.62 -3.35 10.82
N ILE A 123 4.67 -3.06 9.52
CA ILE A 123 4.56 -4.09 8.47
C ILE A 123 5.65 -5.15 8.62
N LEU A 124 6.93 -4.72 8.64
CA LEU A 124 8.05 -5.65 8.73
C LEU A 124 8.15 -6.25 10.15
N LEU A 125 8.03 -5.40 11.17
CA LEU A 125 7.96 -5.81 12.57
C LEU A 125 6.93 -6.93 12.84
N ASN A 126 5.71 -6.80 12.31
CA ASN A 126 4.66 -7.79 12.50
C ASN A 126 4.97 -9.07 11.72
N ALA A 127 5.54 -8.96 10.53
CA ALA A 127 5.99 -10.12 9.75
C ALA A 127 7.06 -10.93 10.50
N VAL A 128 8.02 -10.26 11.15
CA VAL A 128 9.01 -10.91 12.03
C VAL A 128 8.35 -11.52 13.25
N ALA A 129 7.48 -10.80 13.95
CA ALA A 129 6.76 -11.32 15.11
C ALA A 129 5.95 -12.58 14.76
N LEU A 130 5.30 -12.59 13.60
CA LEU A 130 4.56 -13.74 13.08
C LEU A 130 5.49 -14.91 12.78
N GLN A 131 6.70 -14.66 12.28
CA GLN A 131 7.68 -15.70 12.00
C GLN A 131 8.28 -16.30 13.28
N LEU A 132 8.55 -15.47 14.29
CA LEU A 132 8.95 -15.93 15.63
C LEU A 132 7.87 -16.84 16.24
N LYS A 133 6.61 -16.42 16.17
CA LYS A 133 5.46 -17.22 16.63
C LYS A 133 5.35 -18.54 15.87
N LYS A 134 5.48 -18.54 14.54
CA LYS A 134 5.39 -19.74 13.69
C LYS A 134 6.52 -20.74 13.94
N SER A 135 7.73 -20.24 14.20
CA SER A 135 8.90 -21.07 14.49
C SER A 135 8.91 -21.61 15.92
N GLY A 136 7.99 -21.15 16.78
CA GLY A 136 7.95 -21.52 18.19
C GLY A 136 9.04 -20.85 19.03
N SER A 137 9.68 -19.80 18.48
CA SER A 137 10.67 -19.03 19.23
C SER A 137 10.02 -18.30 20.40
N SER A 138 10.75 -18.19 21.52
CA SER A 138 10.39 -17.33 22.65
C SER A 138 10.93 -15.90 22.51
N GLY A 139 11.50 -15.57 21.35
CA GLY A 139 12.09 -14.28 21.07
C GLY A 139 11.08 -13.14 21.01
N ARG A 140 11.59 -11.92 20.96
CA ARG A 140 10.79 -10.69 20.89
C ARG A 140 11.35 -9.73 19.86
N VAL A 141 10.46 -8.97 19.22
CA VAL A 141 10.83 -7.89 18.31
C VAL A 141 10.59 -6.54 18.97
N VAL A 142 11.58 -5.65 18.85
CA VAL A 142 11.54 -4.28 19.36
C VAL A 142 11.45 -3.33 18.17
N GLY A 143 10.37 -2.55 18.09
CA GLY A 143 10.24 -1.48 17.11
C GLY A 143 10.75 -0.17 17.70
N LEU A 144 11.69 0.49 17.04
CA LEU A 144 12.20 1.80 17.42
C LEU A 144 11.67 2.86 16.44
N HIS A 145 11.04 3.90 16.96
CA HIS A 145 10.60 5.03 16.12
C HIS A 145 10.81 6.38 16.82
N PRO A 146 11.21 7.46 16.10
CA PRO A 146 11.47 8.76 16.72
C PRO A 146 10.25 9.40 17.37
N THR A 147 9.04 9.13 16.86
CA THR A 147 7.79 9.68 17.38
C THR A 147 7.05 8.68 18.29
N PRO A 148 6.50 9.12 19.44
CA PRO A 148 5.81 8.23 20.35
C PRO A 148 4.48 7.68 19.79
N ASN A 149 3.83 8.41 18.89
CA ASN A 149 2.51 8.04 18.36
C ASN A 149 2.54 6.85 17.38
N CYS A 150 3.69 6.60 16.74
CA CYS A 150 3.89 5.45 15.86
C CYS A 150 3.64 4.11 16.60
N SER A 151 3.97 4.06 17.89
CA SER A 151 3.77 2.89 18.75
C SER A 151 2.32 2.38 18.79
N LEU A 152 1.33 3.29 18.77
CA LEU A 152 -0.08 2.89 18.88
C LEU A 152 -0.58 2.22 17.60
N SER A 153 -0.20 2.75 16.44
CA SER A 153 -0.59 2.17 15.15
C SER A 153 0.03 0.79 14.93
N THR A 154 1.30 0.63 15.29
CA THR A 154 2.04 -0.64 15.23
C THR A 154 1.47 -1.67 16.22
N LEU A 155 1.15 -1.27 17.45
CA LEU A 155 0.55 -2.18 18.42
C LEU A 155 -0.86 -2.63 18.01
N ARG A 156 -1.63 -1.74 17.36
CA ARG A 156 -2.96 -2.08 16.82
C ARG A 156 -2.85 -3.14 15.73
N THR A 157 -1.95 -2.96 14.77
CA THR A 157 -1.74 -3.93 13.68
C THR A 157 -1.18 -5.24 14.22
N ALA A 158 -0.27 -5.22 15.21
CA ALA A 158 0.20 -6.40 15.91
C ALA A 158 -0.93 -7.15 16.64
N GLY A 159 -1.88 -6.43 17.24
CA GLY A 159 -3.07 -7.01 17.85
C GLY A 159 -3.98 -7.68 16.83
N ILE A 160 -4.19 -7.05 15.67
CA ILE A 160 -4.94 -7.64 14.56
C ILE A 160 -4.25 -8.90 14.01
N GLU A 161 -2.92 -8.90 13.92
CA GLU A 161 -2.14 -10.10 13.54
C GLU A 161 -2.08 -11.17 14.65
N GLY A 162 -2.49 -10.83 15.88
CA GLY A 162 -2.42 -11.71 17.04
C GLY A 162 -0.98 -12.03 17.46
N VAL A 163 -0.07 -11.10 17.27
CA VAL A 163 1.37 -11.21 17.63
C VAL A 163 1.81 -10.13 18.61
N GLN A 164 0.85 -9.40 19.19
CA GLN A 164 1.11 -8.31 20.13
C GLN A 164 2.01 -8.74 21.30
N GLU A 165 1.93 -9.99 21.75
CA GLU A 165 2.76 -10.53 22.83
C GLU A 165 4.26 -10.64 22.48
N TYR A 166 4.59 -10.69 21.20
CA TYR A 166 5.96 -10.74 20.67
C TYR A 166 6.55 -9.35 20.39
N VAL A 167 5.70 -8.30 20.38
CA VAL A 167 6.03 -6.96 19.90
C VAL A 167 6.22 -5.99 21.07
N THR A 168 7.28 -5.18 21.01
CA THR A 168 7.46 -4.05 21.92
C THR A 168 7.86 -2.80 21.14
N CYS A 169 7.06 -1.74 21.21
CA CYS A 169 7.42 -0.46 20.58
C CYS A 169 8.11 0.46 21.59
N ARG A 170 9.19 1.12 21.17
CA ARG A 170 9.92 2.12 21.95
C ARG A 170 10.12 3.39 21.13
N SER A 171 9.96 4.53 21.80
CA SER A 171 10.35 5.83 21.23
C SER A 171 11.85 6.01 21.39
N GLY A 172 12.55 6.40 20.33
CA GLY A 172 13.97 6.73 20.40
C GLY A 172 14.58 7.04 19.04
N ASP A 173 15.70 7.78 19.07
CA ASP A 173 16.47 8.15 17.88
C ASP A 173 17.30 6.94 17.40
N PRO A 174 17.13 6.46 16.16
CA PRO A 174 17.95 5.38 15.59
C PRO A 174 19.46 5.67 15.61
N ARG A 175 19.86 6.96 15.65
CA ARG A 175 21.27 7.37 15.73
C ARG A 175 21.86 7.20 17.14
N LYS A 176 21.01 7.02 18.15
CA LYS A 176 21.38 6.88 19.55
C LYS A 176 20.61 5.70 20.15
N LEU A 177 21.02 4.49 19.77
CA LEU A 177 20.39 3.26 20.21
C LEU A 177 20.55 3.09 21.75
N PRO A 178 19.45 3.03 22.52
CA PRO A 178 19.49 2.86 23.97
C PRO A 178 19.61 1.37 24.35
N PHE A 179 20.48 0.64 23.66
CA PHE A 179 20.70 -0.80 23.84
C PHE A 179 22.19 -1.07 23.98
N SER A 180 22.55 -2.10 24.73
CA SER A 180 23.93 -2.54 24.84
C SER A 180 24.42 -3.14 23.52
N ASP A 181 25.74 -3.15 23.33
CA ASP A 181 26.35 -3.86 22.20
C ASP A 181 25.95 -5.34 22.19
N ASN A 182 25.78 -5.91 20.99
CA ASN A 182 25.38 -7.30 20.76
C ASN A 182 24.05 -7.73 21.44
N TYR A 183 23.14 -6.78 21.69
CA TYR A 183 21.84 -7.07 22.30
C TYR A 183 20.83 -7.75 21.35
N PHE A 184 20.94 -7.51 20.04
CA PHE A 184 20.01 -8.02 19.02
C PHE A 184 20.69 -9.06 18.12
N ASP A 185 19.96 -10.14 17.84
CA ASP A 185 20.38 -11.20 16.91
C ASP A 185 20.08 -10.81 15.46
N VAL A 186 18.99 -10.06 15.25
CA VAL A 186 18.55 -9.59 13.94
C VAL A 186 18.22 -8.10 14.03
N VAL A 187 18.73 -7.33 13.07
CA VAL A 187 18.37 -5.93 12.89
C VAL A 187 17.82 -5.75 11.49
N GLU A 188 16.64 -5.17 11.42
CA GLU A 188 15.95 -4.85 10.19
C GLU A 188 15.50 -3.39 10.21
N GLY A 189 15.20 -2.85 9.04
CA GLY A 189 14.72 -1.49 8.92
C GLY A 189 14.30 -1.22 7.49
N VAL A 190 13.18 -0.53 7.34
CA VAL A 190 12.70 -0.02 6.07
C VAL A 190 12.85 1.50 6.13
N GLY A 191 13.86 2.02 5.42
CA GLY A 191 14.12 3.45 5.28
C GLY A 191 13.22 4.11 4.24
#